data_AF-A0A819G602-F1
#
_entry.id   AF-A0A819G602-F1
#
_cell.length_a   1.000
_cell.length_b   1.000
_cell.length_c   1.000
_cell.angle_alpha   90.00
_cell.angle_beta   90.00
_cell.angle_gamma   90.00
#
_symmetry.space_group_name_H-M   'P 1'
#
loop_
_entity.id
_entity.type
_entity.pdbx_description
1 polymer ?
#
loop_
_entity_poly.entity_id
_entity_poly.type
_entity_poly.pdbx_seq_one_letter_code
_entity_poly.pdbx_strand_id
1 'polypeptide(L)'
;TGKDYANIKIFEIECKLVGYENIRVEIDAQGNLQHIVNLRRSFDVSFSNQGFYWYQGFPGNNSHPEFQASGAYVFRPLTQTAEPVSQTRTITCMKALSVQTAVIVFNDWASQEISLYDEAQNVEVEWTIGPIPVSDNIGKEIIIRYDTDIQSQAKYYTDANGREVLERTRDYRPTWNYTVLEPVSGNYYPVNSRIWIKDQTRQFTVLTDRSHGGASLHDGSVEIMLHRRLLYDDDLGVSEALNESAFGEGLVVRGRHSLIVDAPATSALVHRVSAQNMYMHPLAVYSLTQQTYANYSTAYRLTWSALTDVLPLNLHLLTLDQLGPKDYLIRVEHYFELNEDDTYSHPVTIDLQSILKSIGTITNTVELTLGGNLPLAELQRLNWVTSDKQSSRATDHKEQSLNDTSVRLTPMQIRTFQVTVA
;
A
#
# COMPACT_ATOMS: atom_id res chain seq x y z
N THR A 1 13.78 8.27 34.38
CA THR A 1 12.71 7.35 34.82
C THR A 1 12.80 6.08 34.01
N GLY A 2 13.58 5.11 34.49
CA GLY A 2 13.66 3.79 33.84
C GLY A 2 12.37 3.04 34.11
N LYS A 3 11.47 2.99 33.14
CA LYS A 3 10.43 1.98 33.14
C LYS A 3 11.12 0.65 32.86
N ASP A 4 10.99 -0.26 33.80
CA ASP A 4 11.46 -1.63 33.73
C ASP A 4 10.68 -2.34 32.60
N TYR A 5 11.23 -2.34 31.38
CA TYR A 5 10.63 -3.04 30.23
C TYR A 5 10.80 -4.57 30.33
N ALA A 6 11.35 -5.08 31.43
CA ALA A 6 11.73 -6.48 31.62
C ALA A 6 10.54 -7.45 31.82
N ASN A 7 9.30 -6.96 31.93
CA ASN A 7 8.11 -7.81 32.12
C ASN A 7 6.95 -7.38 31.22
N ILE A 8 7.06 -7.57 29.90
CA ILE A 8 5.90 -7.49 29.01
C ILE A 8 5.01 -8.69 29.35
N LYS A 9 3.90 -8.42 30.05
CA LYS A 9 2.89 -9.44 30.31
C LYS A 9 2.05 -9.64 29.06
N ILE A 10 2.02 -10.88 28.58
CA ILE A 10 1.16 -11.33 27.50
C ILE A 10 0.08 -12.20 28.13
N PHE A 11 -1.18 -11.94 27.79
CA PHE A 11 -2.33 -12.68 28.29
C PHE A 11 -3.09 -13.29 27.13
N GLU A 12 -3.50 -14.54 27.23
CA GLU A 12 -4.47 -15.11 26.31
C GLU A 12 -5.85 -14.49 26.57
N ILE A 13 -6.57 -14.18 25.50
CA ILE A 13 -7.87 -13.49 25.53
C ILE A 13 -8.87 -14.16 24.58
N GLU A 14 -10.15 -13.83 24.73
CA GLU A 14 -11.15 -14.14 23.69
C GLU A 14 -10.79 -13.42 22.39
N CYS A 15 -11.12 -14.04 21.24
CA CYS A 15 -10.83 -13.52 19.90
C CYS A 15 -11.74 -12.38 19.44
N LYS A 16 -12.02 -11.45 20.35
CA LYS A 16 -12.70 -10.19 20.12
C LYS A 16 -11.71 -9.07 20.41
N LEU A 17 -10.94 -8.69 19.40
CA LEU A 17 -9.92 -7.67 19.55
C LEU A 17 -10.60 -6.30 19.54
N VAL A 18 -10.37 -5.51 20.58
CA VAL A 18 -10.98 -4.17 20.70
C VAL A 18 -9.87 -3.14 20.76
N GLY A 19 -9.72 -2.36 19.70
CA GLY A 19 -8.92 -1.13 19.74
C GLY A 19 -9.73 -0.09 20.51
N TYR A 20 -9.04 0.78 21.24
CA TYR A 20 -9.62 1.76 22.18
C TYR A 20 -11.04 2.25 21.81
N GLU A 21 -11.14 3.22 20.91
CA GLU A 21 -12.42 3.88 20.55
C GLU A 21 -12.63 3.93 19.03
N ASN A 22 -11.73 3.32 18.25
CA ASN A 22 -11.71 3.48 16.80
C ASN A 22 -12.27 2.26 16.07
N ILE A 23 -11.79 1.06 16.41
CA ILE A 23 -12.08 -0.16 15.67
C ILE A 23 -12.25 -1.35 16.62
N ARG A 24 -13.18 -2.23 16.28
CA ARG A 24 -13.31 -3.57 16.87
C ARG A 24 -13.23 -4.63 15.79
N VAL A 25 -12.50 -5.70 16.07
CA VAL A 25 -12.33 -6.86 15.18
C VAL A 25 -12.89 -8.09 15.87
N GLU A 26 -13.78 -8.79 15.19
CA GLU A 26 -14.41 -10.01 15.70
C GLU A 26 -13.95 -11.21 14.87
N ILE A 27 -13.36 -12.19 15.55
CA ILE A 27 -12.85 -13.43 14.95
C ILE A 27 -13.51 -14.60 15.67
N ASP A 28 -14.03 -15.56 14.92
CA ASP A 28 -14.68 -16.74 15.52
C ASP A 28 -13.67 -17.76 16.06
N ALA A 29 -14.20 -18.80 16.73
CA ALA A 29 -13.40 -19.88 17.30
C ALA A 29 -12.66 -20.73 16.25
N GLN A 30 -13.07 -20.64 14.98
CA GLN A 30 -12.43 -21.29 13.84
C GLN A 30 -11.39 -20.38 13.17
N GLY A 31 -11.15 -19.19 13.72
CA GLY A 31 -10.20 -18.22 13.20
C GLY A 31 -10.67 -17.43 11.98
N ASN A 32 -11.97 -17.41 11.66
CA ASN A 32 -12.49 -16.55 10.59
C ASN A 32 -12.64 -15.13 11.11
N LEU A 33 -12.07 -14.16 10.39
CA LEU A 33 -12.50 -12.77 10.53
C LEU A 33 -13.98 -12.68 10.18
N GLN A 34 -14.81 -12.22 11.11
CA GLN A 34 -16.27 -12.09 10.95
C GLN A 34 -16.68 -10.64 10.75
N HIS A 35 -16.13 -9.72 11.55
CA HIS A 35 -16.47 -8.29 11.46
C HIS A 35 -15.26 -7.40 11.67
N ILE A 36 -15.22 -6.30 10.92
CA ILE A 36 -14.48 -5.09 11.30
C ILE A 36 -15.51 -3.98 11.52
N VAL A 37 -15.59 -3.51 12.76
CA VAL A 37 -16.53 -2.49 13.21
C VAL A 37 -15.80 -1.16 13.32
N ASN A 38 -16.24 -0.14 12.58
CA ASN A 38 -15.77 1.23 12.74
C ASN A 38 -16.61 1.91 13.84
N LEU A 39 -16.04 1.98 15.05
CA LEU A 39 -16.74 2.47 16.24
C LEU A 39 -17.07 3.96 16.14
N ARG A 40 -16.24 4.75 15.44
CA ARG A 40 -16.46 6.20 15.25
C ARG A 40 -17.65 6.49 14.34
N ARG A 41 -17.89 5.61 13.36
CA ARG A 41 -18.95 5.77 12.36
C ARG A 41 -20.20 4.94 12.65
N SER A 42 -20.15 4.08 13.66
CA SER A 42 -21.25 3.21 14.07
C SER A 42 -21.78 2.32 12.93
N PHE A 43 -20.87 1.75 12.14
CA PHE A 43 -21.18 0.70 11.16
C PHE A 43 -20.09 -0.36 11.14
N ASP A 44 -20.39 -1.50 10.53
CA ASP A 44 -19.46 -2.60 10.31
C ASP A 44 -19.43 -3.09 8.85
N VAL A 45 -18.36 -3.81 8.54
CA VAL A 45 -18.27 -4.66 7.35
C VAL A 45 -18.19 -6.09 7.85
N SER A 46 -19.09 -6.93 7.34
CA SER A 46 -19.14 -8.35 7.64
C SER A 46 -18.30 -9.12 6.64
N PHE A 47 -17.60 -10.14 7.10
CA PHE A 47 -16.73 -10.99 6.30
C PHE A 47 -17.34 -12.39 6.25
N SER A 48 -17.79 -12.81 5.07
CA SER A 48 -18.29 -14.18 4.90
C SER A 48 -17.13 -15.19 4.85
N ASN A 49 -15.94 -14.74 4.47
CA ASN A 49 -14.75 -15.56 4.38
C ASN A 49 -13.49 -14.69 4.36
N GLN A 50 -12.47 -15.14 5.08
CA GLN A 50 -11.11 -14.59 5.00
C GLN A 50 -10.11 -15.73 5.18
N GLY A 51 -9.16 -15.84 4.25
CA GLY A 51 -8.12 -16.86 4.34
C GLY A 51 -7.21 -16.93 3.12
N PHE A 52 -6.33 -17.93 3.13
CA PHE A 52 -5.42 -18.22 2.04
C PHE A 52 -5.99 -19.26 1.09
N TYR A 53 -5.86 -18.96 -0.20
CA TYR A 53 -6.25 -19.83 -1.30
C TYR A 53 -5.10 -19.94 -2.29
N TRP A 54 -5.20 -20.85 -3.25
CA TRP A 54 -4.22 -20.95 -4.31
C TRP A 54 -4.86 -21.33 -5.63
N TYR A 55 -4.27 -20.82 -6.71
CA TYR A 55 -4.52 -21.30 -8.06
C TYR A 55 -3.42 -22.27 -8.46
N GLN A 56 -3.82 -23.35 -9.13
CA GLN A 56 -2.86 -24.21 -9.83
C GLN A 56 -2.37 -23.48 -11.08
N GLY A 57 -1.07 -23.29 -11.23
CA GLY A 57 -0.50 -22.75 -12.46
C GLY A 57 -0.73 -23.72 -13.63
N PHE A 58 -1.18 -23.22 -14.78
CA PHE A 58 -1.38 -24.04 -15.98
C PHE A 58 -0.06 -24.66 -16.44
N PRO A 59 0.08 -26.00 -16.49
CA PRO A 59 1.33 -26.68 -16.84
C PRO A 59 1.47 -26.80 -18.36
N GLY A 60 1.51 -25.65 -19.02
CA GLY A 60 1.58 -25.53 -20.48
C GLY A 60 2.94 -25.96 -21.06
N ASN A 61 2.95 -26.30 -22.35
CA ASN A 61 4.18 -26.59 -23.10
C ASN A 61 4.57 -25.47 -24.08
N ASN A 62 3.82 -24.37 -24.09
CA ASN A 62 4.04 -23.17 -24.90
C ASN A 62 4.06 -23.40 -26.43
N SER A 63 3.64 -24.57 -26.91
CA SER A 63 3.64 -24.88 -28.36
C SER A 63 2.64 -24.06 -29.17
N HIS A 64 1.55 -23.63 -28.53
CA HIS A 64 0.53 -22.74 -29.06
C HIS A 64 -0.05 -21.85 -27.93
N PRO A 65 -0.72 -20.72 -28.25
CA PRO A 65 -1.28 -19.83 -27.24
C PRO A 65 -2.21 -20.52 -26.21
N GLU A 66 -2.99 -21.50 -26.64
CA GLU A 66 -3.85 -22.30 -25.74
C GLU A 66 -3.06 -23.19 -24.77
N PHE A 67 -1.78 -23.44 -25.04
CA PHE A 67 -0.87 -24.20 -24.18
C PHE A 67 0.16 -23.31 -23.47
N GLN A 68 -0.08 -22.00 -23.40
CA GLN A 68 0.73 -21.07 -22.61
C GLN A 68 0.78 -21.49 -21.13
N ALA A 69 1.97 -21.73 -20.60
CA ALA A 69 2.18 -22.01 -19.19
C ALA A 69 2.02 -20.75 -18.33
N SER A 70 1.65 -20.93 -17.06
CA SER A 70 1.88 -19.90 -16.04
C SER A 70 3.38 -19.87 -15.72
N GLY A 71 3.96 -18.67 -15.60
CA GLY A 71 5.40 -18.50 -15.36
C GLY A 71 5.73 -17.13 -14.76
N ALA A 72 6.96 -16.65 -14.96
CA ALA A 72 7.43 -15.41 -14.33
C ALA A 72 6.57 -14.20 -14.70
N TYR A 73 6.08 -14.12 -15.94
CA TYR A 73 5.31 -13.01 -16.48
C TYR A 73 3.82 -13.34 -16.57
N VAL A 74 3.47 -14.56 -16.98
CA VAL A 74 2.08 -14.95 -17.23
C VAL A 74 1.47 -15.53 -15.97
N PHE A 75 0.33 -14.97 -15.55
CA PHE A 75 -0.59 -15.64 -14.63
C PHE A 75 -1.68 -16.34 -15.44
N ARG A 76 -1.64 -17.67 -15.46
CA ARG A 76 -2.66 -18.48 -16.10
C ARG A 76 -3.09 -19.62 -15.18
N PRO A 77 -4.19 -19.44 -14.43
CA PRO A 77 -4.66 -20.49 -13.55
C PRO A 77 -5.26 -21.64 -14.38
N LEU A 78 -5.03 -22.89 -13.97
CA LEU A 78 -5.57 -24.08 -14.64
C LEU A 78 -7.09 -24.14 -14.53
N THR A 79 -7.62 -23.70 -13.40
CA THR A 79 -9.05 -23.63 -13.09
C THR A 79 -9.42 -22.19 -12.72
N GLN A 80 -10.68 -21.82 -12.90
CA GLN A 80 -11.16 -20.48 -12.58
C GLN A 80 -11.58 -20.33 -11.09
N THR A 81 -11.35 -21.37 -10.28
CA THR A 81 -11.69 -21.43 -8.86
C THR A 81 -10.42 -21.68 -8.06
N ALA A 82 -10.16 -20.84 -7.06
CA ALA A 82 -9.05 -21.04 -6.14
C ALA A 82 -9.40 -22.09 -5.08
N GLU A 83 -8.44 -22.93 -4.74
CA GLU A 83 -8.57 -23.95 -3.70
C GLU A 83 -8.08 -23.40 -2.35
N PRO A 84 -8.74 -23.70 -1.22
CA PRO A 84 -8.25 -23.26 0.08
C PRO A 84 -6.90 -23.92 0.40
N VAL A 85 -5.98 -23.14 0.97
CA VAL A 85 -4.67 -23.65 1.43
C VAL A 85 -4.82 -24.67 2.56
N SER A 86 -5.87 -24.52 3.38
CA SER A 86 -6.23 -25.48 4.41
C SER A 86 -7.72 -25.42 4.72
N GLN A 87 -8.31 -26.56 5.05
CA GLN A 87 -9.70 -26.68 5.52
C GLN A 87 -9.82 -26.47 7.04
N THR A 88 -8.69 -26.51 7.75
CA THR A 88 -8.62 -26.39 9.21
C THR A 88 -7.54 -25.41 9.60
N ARG A 89 -7.72 -24.71 10.70
CA ARG A 89 -6.69 -23.84 11.26
C ARG A 89 -6.85 -23.74 12.77
N THR A 90 -5.78 -23.34 13.43
CA THR A 90 -5.80 -23.01 14.86
C THR A 90 -5.70 -21.51 15.03
N ILE A 91 -6.20 -21.02 16.16
CA ILE A 91 -6.15 -19.61 16.53
C ILE A 91 -5.72 -19.48 17.98
N THR A 92 -4.85 -18.50 18.25
CA THR A 92 -4.51 -18.04 19.59
C THR A 92 -4.61 -16.53 19.62
N CYS A 93 -5.41 -16.01 20.55
CA CYS A 93 -5.61 -14.57 20.72
C CYS A 93 -4.90 -14.09 21.97
N MET A 94 -4.09 -13.03 21.81
CA MET A 94 -3.20 -12.53 22.85
C MET A 94 -3.40 -11.02 23.02
N LYS A 95 -3.17 -10.56 24.25
CA LYS A 95 -3.13 -9.15 24.60
C LYS A 95 -1.79 -8.82 25.25
N ALA A 96 -1.11 -7.81 24.70
CA ALA A 96 0.05 -7.16 25.28
C ALA A 96 -0.32 -5.73 25.72
N LEU A 97 0.68 -4.91 26.07
CA LEU A 97 0.47 -3.58 26.63
C LEU A 97 -0.34 -2.65 25.71
N SER A 98 -0.05 -2.65 24.41
CA SER A 98 -0.64 -1.72 23.44
C SER A 98 -1.12 -2.36 22.14
N VAL A 99 -1.28 -3.68 22.15
CA VAL A 99 -1.69 -4.46 20.98
C VAL A 99 -2.44 -5.71 21.41
N GLN A 100 -3.49 -6.04 20.66
CA GLN A 100 -4.16 -7.33 20.71
C GLN A 100 -3.94 -8.03 19.37
N THR A 101 -3.58 -9.31 19.41
CA THR A 101 -3.26 -10.07 18.21
C THR A 101 -3.99 -11.40 18.18
N ALA A 102 -4.33 -11.86 16.98
CA ALA A 102 -4.84 -13.19 16.72
C ALA A 102 -3.89 -13.89 15.76
N VAL A 103 -3.14 -14.86 16.27
CA VAL A 103 -2.24 -15.70 15.48
C VAL A 103 -3.04 -16.88 14.96
N ILE A 104 -3.09 -17.02 13.63
CA ILE A 104 -3.88 -18.03 12.93
C ILE A 104 -2.93 -18.88 12.08
N VAL A 105 -2.88 -20.18 12.35
CA VAL A 105 -2.01 -21.13 11.66
C VAL A 105 -2.86 -22.06 10.81
N PHE A 106 -2.71 -21.98 9.49
CA PHE A 106 -3.49 -22.79 8.53
C PHE A 106 -2.87 -24.16 8.32
N ASN A 107 -1.54 -24.21 8.20
CA ASN A 107 -0.73 -25.41 8.12
C ASN A 107 0.75 -25.06 8.45
N ASP A 108 1.67 -25.97 8.16
CA ASP A 108 3.10 -25.85 8.43
C ASP A 108 3.83 -24.80 7.56
N TRP A 109 3.22 -24.32 6.47
CA TRP A 109 3.83 -23.34 5.55
C TRP A 109 2.98 -22.08 5.33
N ALA A 110 1.84 -21.95 6.02
CA ALA A 110 0.96 -20.78 5.89
C ALA A 110 0.38 -20.35 7.25
N SER A 111 0.63 -19.09 7.62
CA SER A 111 0.10 -18.47 8.83
C SER A 111 -0.14 -16.98 8.63
N GLN A 112 -0.98 -16.41 9.49
CA GLN A 112 -1.17 -14.96 9.59
C GLN A 112 -1.30 -14.52 11.04
N GLU A 113 -1.01 -13.25 11.29
CA GLU A 113 -1.25 -12.56 12.55
C GLU A 113 -2.10 -11.32 12.26
N ILE A 114 -3.30 -11.28 12.84
CA ILE A 114 -4.19 -10.11 12.80
C ILE A 114 -3.93 -9.29 14.05
N SER A 115 -3.39 -8.08 13.89
CA SER A 115 -2.98 -7.20 14.97
C SER A 115 -3.80 -5.92 14.99
N LEU A 116 -4.27 -5.56 16.18
CA LEU A 116 -4.97 -4.32 16.45
C LEU A 116 -4.23 -3.55 17.54
N TYR A 117 -3.53 -2.50 17.12
CA TYR A 117 -2.83 -1.58 18.01
C TYR A 117 -3.80 -0.59 18.64
N ASP A 118 -3.46 -0.13 19.83
CA ASP A 118 -4.18 0.96 20.49
C ASP A 118 -4.22 2.21 19.59
N GLU A 119 -5.36 2.90 19.58
CA GLU A 119 -5.61 4.11 18.78
C GLU A 119 -5.51 3.95 17.25
N ALA A 120 -5.17 2.78 16.72
CA ALA A 120 -5.09 2.55 15.28
C ALA A 120 -6.46 2.71 14.59
N GLN A 121 -6.43 3.22 13.37
CA GLN A 121 -7.59 3.33 12.48
C GLN A 121 -7.59 2.26 11.38
N ASN A 122 -6.75 1.24 11.55
CA ASN A 122 -6.59 0.13 10.64
C ASN A 122 -6.29 -1.14 11.42
N VAL A 123 -6.52 -2.28 10.78
CA VAL A 123 -6.17 -3.61 11.27
C VAL A 123 -4.96 -4.10 10.49
N GLU A 124 -3.89 -4.50 11.17
CA GLU A 124 -2.72 -5.07 10.48
C GLU A 124 -2.89 -6.58 10.31
N VAL A 125 -2.56 -7.09 9.13
CA VAL A 125 -2.51 -8.53 8.83
C VAL A 125 -1.12 -8.85 8.32
N GLU A 126 -0.28 -9.40 9.20
CA GLU A 126 1.00 -9.98 8.80
C GLU A 126 0.75 -11.41 8.30
N TRP A 127 1.31 -11.78 7.16
CA TRP A 127 1.19 -13.12 6.59
C TRP A 127 2.57 -13.71 6.36
N THR A 128 2.70 -15.03 6.54
CA THR A 128 3.91 -15.80 6.19
C THR A 128 3.51 -16.96 5.31
N ILE A 129 4.07 -17.02 4.10
CA ILE A 129 3.79 -18.05 3.09
C ILE A 129 5.10 -18.70 2.65
N GLY A 130 5.17 -20.01 2.79
CA GLY A 130 6.23 -20.87 2.30
C GLY A 130 6.89 -21.71 3.40
N PRO A 131 7.66 -22.76 3.02
CA PRO A 131 7.95 -23.16 1.64
C PRO A 131 6.71 -23.72 0.92
N ILE A 132 6.38 -23.20 -0.27
CA ILE A 132 5.22 -23.69 -1.03
C ILE A 132 5.54 -25.12 -1.51
N PRO A 133 4.73 -26.14 -1.17
CA PRO A 133 5.02 -27.52 -1.53
C PRO A 133 4.82 -27.74 -3.02
N VAL A 134 5.77 -28.45 -3.64
CA VAL A 134 5.75 -28.82 -5.08
C VAL A 134 6.12 -30.28 -5.33
N SER A 135 6.20 -31.09 -4.27
CA SER A 135 6.48 -32.54 -4.37
C SER A 135 5.38 -33.31 -5.11
N ASP A 136 4.20 -32.71 -5.24
CA ASP A 136 3.07 -33.17 -6.03
C ASP A 136 3.19 -32.81 -7.52
N ASN A 137 4.27 -32.14 -7.94
CA ASN A 137 4.47 -31.58 -9.28
C ASN A 137 3.41 -30.56 -9.70
N ILE A 138 2.81 -29.84 -8.73
CA ILE A 138 1.82 -28.80 -8.97
C ILE A 138 2.39 -27.43 -8.58
N GLY A 139 2.52 -26.54 -9.56
CA GLY A 139 2.82 -25.13 -9.33
C GLY A 139 1.63 -24.41 -8.67
N LYS A 140 1.88 -23.58 -7.66
CA LYS A 140 0.85 -22.93 -6.84
C LYS A 140 1.07 -21.43 -6.75
N GLU A 141 -0.01 -20.68 -6.91
CA GLU A 141 -0.04 -19.22 -6.84
C GLU A 141 -0.95 -18.84 -5.69
N ILE A 142 -0.35 -18.46 -4.57
CA ILE A 142 -1.02 -18.27 -3.28
C ILE A 142 -1.61 -16.86 -3.23
N ILE A 143 -2.88 -16.78 -2.87
CA ILE A 143 -3.62 -15.54 -2.67
C ILE A 143 -4.13 -15.45 -1.24
N ILE A 144 -4.31 -14.23 -0.74
CA ILE A 144 -5.21 -13.95 0.37
C ILE A 144 -6.50 -13.36 -0.17
N ARG A 145 -7.64 -13.83 0.33
CA ARG A 145 -8.96 -13.36 -0.06
C ARG A 145 -9.71 -12.79 1.14
N TYR A 146 -10.39 -11.68 0.90
CA TYR A 146 -11.29 -11.00 1.82
C TYR A 146 -12.67 -10.90 1.15
N ASP A 147 -13.60 -11.75 1.56
CA ASP A 147 -14.97 -11.75 1.06
C ASP A 147 -15.87 -11.01 2.05
N THR A 148 -16.44 -9.89 1.63
CA THR A 148 -17.24 -8.99 2.44
C THR A 148 -18.69 -8.88 1.94
N ASP A 149 -19.56 -8.27 2.74
CA ASP A 149 -20.94 -7.97 2.36
C ASP A 149 -21.10 -6.65 1.55
N ILE A 150 -20.00 -6.02 1.14
CA ILE A 150 -20.02 -4.78 0.34
C ILE A 150 -20.60 -5.04 -1.05
N GLN A 151 -21.59 -4.24 -1.44
CA GLN A 151 -22.23 -4.32 -2.74
C GLN A 151 -21.44 -3.52 -3.78
N SER A 152 -20.34 -4.09 -4.29
CA SER A 152 -19.37 -3.39 -5.14
C SER A 152 -19.75 -3.26 -6.61
N GLN A 153 -20.80 -3.95 -7.08
CA GLN A 153 -21.35 -3.83 -8.43
C GLN A 153 -20.29 -4.02 -9.54
N ALA A 154 -19.50 -5.09 -9.43
CA ALA A 154 -18.36 -5.41 -10.31
C ALA A 154 -17.23 -4.37 -10.35
N LYS A 155 -17.27 -3.32 -9.50
CA LYS A 155 -16.26 -2.27 -9.46
C LYS A 155 -15.29 -2.47 -8.30
N TYR A 156 -14.03 -2.15 -8.57
CA TYR A 156 -12.96 -2.11 -7.59
C TYR A 156 -11.92 -1.10 -8.06
N TYR A 157 -11.02 -0.72 -7.19
CA TYR A 157 -10.13 0.41 -7.42
C TYR A 157 -8.71 0.02 -7.07
N THR A 158 -7.77 0.30 -7.95
CA THR A 158 -6.34 0.02 -7.72
C THR A 158 -5.51 1.24 -8.02
N ASP A 159 -4.44 1.44 -7.26
CA ASP A 159 -3.51 2.52 -7.54
C ASP A 159 -2.70 2.31 -8.83
N ALA A 160 -2.16 3.41 -9.35
CA ALA A 160 -1.09 3.46 -10.33
C ALA A 160 0.18 3.98 -9.65
N ASN A 161 1.13 3.08 -9.42
CA ASN A 161 2.44 3.40 -8.84
C ASN A 161 2.35 4.13 -7.49
N GLY A 162 1.35 3.79 -6.67
CA GLY A 162 1.12 4.37 -5.35
C GLY A 162 0.45 5.75 -5.35
N ARG A 163 0.05 6.28 -6.52
CA ARG A 163 -0.47 7.65 -6.66
C ARG A 163 -1.95 7.68 -7.07
N GLU A 164 -2.24 7.89 -8.35
CA GLU A 164 -3.62 7.96 -8.86
C GLU A 164 -4.32 6.63 -8.65
N VAL A 165 -5.62 6.66 -8.45
CA VAL A 165 -6.42 5.45 -8.28
C VAL A 165 -7.43 5.34 -9.40
N LEU A 166 -7.36 4.21 -10.10
CA LEU A 166 -8.21 3.93 -11.23
C LEU A 166 -9.36 3.03 -10.84
N GLU A 167 -10.57 3.41 -11.27
CA GLU A 167 -11.72 2.51 -11.27
C GLU A 167 -11.47 1.37 -12.29
N ARG A 168 -11.64 0.14 -11.80
CA ARG A 168 -11.64 -1.10 -12.57
C ARG A 168 -13.06 -1.65 -12.57
N THR A 169 -13.47 -2.22 -13.68
CA THR A 169 -14.74 -2.96 -13.79
C THR A 169 -14.39 -4.36 -14.26
N ARG A 170 -14.80 -5.36 -13.48
CA ARG A 170 -14.60 -6.78 -13.82
C ARG A 170 -15.14 -7.06 -15.21
N ASP A 171 -14.37 -7.79 -16.01
CA ASP A 171 -14.72 -8.22 -17.37
C ASP A 171 -15.01 -7.08 -18.37
N TYR A 172 -14.43 -5.89 -18.15
CA TYR A 172 -14.67 -4.73 -19.00
C TYR A 172 -13.37 -4.01 -19.41
N ARG A 173 -13.39 -3.40 -20.60
CA ARG A 173 -12.33 -2.51 -21.11
C ARG A 173 -12.95 -1.28 -21.76
N PRO A 174 -12.47 -0.06 -21.44
CA PRO A 174 -13.08 1.16 -21.94
C PRO A 174 -12.79 1.48 -23.41
N THR A 175 -11.73 0.89 -23.98
CA THR A 175 -11.20 1.29 -25.30
C THR A 175 -11.42 0.26 -26.41
N TRP A 176 -11.92 -0.94 -26.10
CA TRP A 176 -12.30 -1.95 -27.11
C TRP A 176 -13.37 -2.91 -26.57
N ASN A 177 -14.05 -3.62 -27.47
CA ASN A 177 -14.98 -4.67 -27.08
C ASN A 177 -14.21 -5.88 -26.54
N TYR A 178 -14.32 -6.14 -25.23
CA TYR A 178 -13.55 -7.17 -24.55
C TYR A 178 -14.28 -8.51 -24.54
N THR A 179 -13.65 -9.53 -25.12
CA THR A 179 -14.08 -10.92 -24.99
C THR A 179 -13.36 -11.56 -23.79
N VAL A 180 -14.13 -12.02 -22.81
CA VAL A 180 -13.58 -12.69 -21.62
C VAL A 180 -13.15 -14.11 -21.99
N LEU A 181 -11.84 -14.33 -22.03
CA LEU A 181 -11.23 -15.66 -22.24
C LEU A 181 -10.63 -16.22 -20.94
N GLU A 182 -10.06 -15.33 -20.12
CA GLU A 182 -9.44 -15.67 -18.83
C GLU A 182 -10.10 -14.81 -17.73
N PRO A 183 -11.23 -15.26 -17.14
CA PRO A 183 -12.04 -14.46 -16.21
C PRO A 183 -11.34 -14.19 -14.87
N VAL A 184 -10.34 -14.97 -14.50
CA VAL A 184 -9.49 -14.70 -13.33
C VAL A 184 -8.37 -13.72 -13.71
N SER A 185 -7.39 -14.16 -14.50
CA SER A 185 -6.17 -13.38 -14.75
C SER A 185 -6.42 -12.12 -15.57
N GLY A 186 -7.47 -12.10 -16.40
CA GLY A 186 -7.91 -10.90 -17.12
C GLY A 186 -8.40 -9.77 -16.21
N ASN A 187 -8.65 -10.03 -14.92
CA ASN A 187 -9.11 -9.04 -13.95
C ASN A 187 -8.05 -8.70 -12.90
N TYR A 188 -6.85 -9.26 -12.98
CA TYR A 188 -5.74 -8.88 -12.12
C TYR A 188 -5.08 -7.57 -12.57
N TYR A 189 -4.87 -6.67 -11.63
CA TYR A 189 -4.16 -5.40 -11.82
C TYR A 189 -3.01 -5.27 -10.82
N PRO A 190 -1.96 -4.49 -11.16
CA PRO A 190 -0.94 -4.11 -10.19
C PRO A 190 -1.57 -3.34 -9.02
N VAL A 191 -1.13 -3.67 -7.82
CA VAL A 191 -1.44 -2.99 -6.57
C VAL A 191 -0.10 -2.63 -5.92
N ASN A 192 0.35 -1.38 -6.04
CA ASN A 192 1.63 -0.96 -5.46
C ASN A 192 1.45 -0.40 -4.04
N SER A 193 0.25 0.09 -3.70
CA SER A 193 -0.05 0.67 -2.40
C SER A 193 -1.41 0.24 -1.86
N ARG A 194 -2.45 0.14 -2.71
CA ARG A 194 -3.82 -0.04 -2.24
C ARG A 194 -4.78 -0.61 -3.28
N ILE A 195 -5.72 -1.41 -2.80
CA ILE A 195 -6.90 -1.87 -3.52
C ILE A 195 -8.13 -1.68 -2.64
N TRP A 196 -9.26 -1.31 -3.21
CA TRP A 196 -10.51 -1.24 -2.45
C TRP A 196 -11.76 -1.54 -3.26
N ILE A 197 -12.83 -1.81 -2.52
CA ILE A 197 -14.21 -1.93 -2.98
C ILE A 197 -15.09 -1.03 -2.11
N LYS A 198 -16.22 -0.57 -2.64
CA LYS A 198 -17.17 0.26 -1.90
C LYS A 198 -18.61 0.04 -2.34
N ASP A 199 -19.53 0.30 -1.43
CA ASP A 199 -20.94 0.56 -1.70
C ASP A 199 -21.25 2.05 -1.50
N GLN A 200 -22.53 2.42 -1.35
CA GLN A 200 -22.93 3.81 -1.15
C GLN A 200 -22.45 4.42 0.17
N THR A 201 -22.23 3.59 1.19
CA THR A 201 -22.02 4.02 2.58
C THR A 201 -20.72 3.50 3.19
N ARG A 202 -20.14 2.43 2.66
CA ARG A 202 -18.99 1.73 3.22
C ARG A 202 -17.94 1.47 2.14
N GLN A 203 -16.67 1.56 2.54
CA GLN A 203 -15.50 1.23 1.74
C GLN A 203 -14.60 0.31 2.55
N PHE A 204 -14.15 -0.79 1.93
CA PHE A 204 -13.12 -1.68 2.45
C PHE A 204 -11.86 -1.53 1.61
N THR A 205 -10.79 -1.08 2.24
CA THR A 205 -9.49 -0.83 1.60
C THR A 205 -8.44 -1.76 2.19
N VAL A 206 -7.61 -2.34 1.33
CA VAL A 206 -6.42 -3.10 1.71
C VAL A 206 -5.21 -2.35 1.21
N LEU A 207 -4.34 -1.93 2.13
CA LEU A 207 -3.02 -1.41 1.81
C LEU A 207 -2.00 -2.54 1.77
N THR A 208 -1.03 -2.46 0.87
CA THR A 208 0.02 -3.46 0.69
C THR A 208 1.40 -2.91 1.05
N ASP A 209 2.26 -3.72 1.65
CA ASP A 209 3.65 -3.36 1.99
C ASP A 209 4.61 -3.41 0.78
N ARG A 210 4.16 -4.01 -0.32
CA ARG A 210 4.90 -4.19 -1.57
C ARG A 210 3.93 -4.26 -2.75
N SER A 211 4.52 -4.38 -3.94
CA SER A 211 3.77 -4.59 -5.17
C SER A 211 3.20 -6.01 -5.23
N HIS A 212 1.91 -6.11 -5.47
CA HIS A 212 1.20 -7.37 -5.69
C HIS A 212 0.35 -7.31 -6.96
N GLY A 213 -0.15 -8.46 -7.41
CA GLY A 213 -1.33 -8.52 -8.27
C GLY A 213 -2.58 -8.66 -7.41
N GLY A 214 -3.64 -7.92 -7.73
CA GLY A 214 -4.92 -8.04 -7.02
C GLY A 214 -6.14 -7.81 -7.91
N ALA A 215 -7.29 -8.32 -7.47
CA ALA A 215 -8.54 -8.27 -8.21
C ALA A 215 -9.78 -8.31 -7.29
N SER A 216 -10.94 -8.02 -7.88
CA SER A 216 -12.27 -8.31 -7.30
C SER A 216 -13.06 -9.20 -8.26
N LEU A 217 -12.98 -10.52 -8.05
CA LEU A 217 -13.54 -11.52 -8.98
C LEU A 217 -15.05 -11.77 -8.80
N HIS A 218 -15.60 -11.36 -7.66
CA HIS A 218 -17.04 -11.32 -7.40
C HIS A 218 -17.34 -10.12 -6.49
N ASP A 219 -18.60 -9.71 -6.47
CA ASP A 219 -19.02 -8.55 -5.67
C ASP A 219 -18.72 -8.78 -4.19
N GLY A 220 -18.23 -7.73 -3.52
CA GLY A 220 -17.84 -7.79 -2.12
C GLY A 220 -16.46 -8.41 -1.85
N SER A 221 -15.76 -8.91 -2.87
CA SER A 221 -14.47 -9.58 -2.68
C SER A 221 -13.27 -8.76 -3.11
N VAL A 222 -12.18 -8.92 -2.36
CA VAL A 222 -10.83 -8.49 -2.76
C VAL A 222 -9.90 -9.68 -2.58
N GLU A 223 -9.15 -10.02 -3.62
CA GLU A 223 -8.05 -10.98 -3.51
C GLU A 223 -6.73 -10.37 -3.99
N ILE A 224 -5.65 -10.79 -3.33
CA ILE A 224 -4.28 -10.30 -3.56
C ILE A 224 -3.35 -11.51 -3.60
N MET A 225 -2.57 -11.64 -4.66
CA MET A 225 -1.57 -12.69 -4.82
C MET A 225 -0.30 -12.35 -4.03
N LEU A 226 0.06 -13.24 -3.11
CA LEU A 226 1.13 -13.04 -2.13
C LEU A 226 2.44 -13.68 -2.55
N HIS A 227 2.38 -14.89 -3.12
CA HIS A 227 3.55 -15.67 -3.47
C HIS A 227 3.24 -16.67 -4.58
N ARG A 228 4.23 -17.02 -5.41
CA ARG A 228 4.08 -17.95 -6.52
C ARG A 228 5.27 -18.89 -6.56
N ARG A 229 5.01 -20.18 -6.77
CA ARG A 229 6.03 -21.16 -7.05
C ARG A 229 5.56 -22.07 -8.17
N LEU A 230 6.19 -21.96 -9.33
CA LEU A 230 5.80 -22.57 -10.59
C LEU A 230 6.89 -23.50 -11.09
N LEU A 231 6.51 -24.51 -11.89
CA LEU A 231 7.40 -25.58 -12.34
C LEU A 231 7.70 -25.55 -13.84
N TYR A 232 7.17 -24.54 -14.53
CA TYR A 232 7.31 -24.35 -15.97
C TYR A 232 7.73 -22.91 -16.25
N ASP A 233 8.54 -22.73 -17.28
CA ASP A 233 8.83 -21.42 -17.89
C ASP A 233 7.68 -21.04 -18.83
N ASP A 234 7.36 -19.75 -18.92
CA ASP A 234 6.30 -19.22 -19.79
C ASP A 234 6.79 -18.79 -21.17
N ASP A 235 8.05 -19.08 -21.54
CA ASP A 235 8.65 -18.86 -22.86
C ASP A 235 8.60 -17.39 -23.33
N LEU A 236 8.72 -16.46 -22.38
CA LEU A 236 8.80 -15.01 -22.64
C LEU A 236 10.20 -14.42 -22.44
N GLY A 237 11.22 -15.28 -22.36
CA GLY A 237 12.63 -14.91 -22.51
C GLY A 237 13.52 -15.04 -21.28
N VAL A 238 12.97 -15.36 -20.10
CA VAL A 238 13.78 -15.63 -18.89
C VAL A 238 14.36 -17.05 -18.89
N SER A 239 13.68 -18.01 -19.54
CA SER A 239 14.11 -19.41 -19.70
C SER A 239 14.31 -20.16 -18.38
N GLU A 240 13.57 -19.77 -17.35
CA GLU A 240 13.61 -20.36 -16.01
C GLU A 240 12.19 -20.37 -15.42
N ALA A 241 11.80 -21.49 -14.81
CA ALA A 241 10.57 -21.53 -14.03
C ALA A 241 10.71 -20.63 -12.79
N LEU A 242 9.63 -19.97 -12.39
CA LEU A 242 9.56 -19.19 -11.15
C LEU A 242 9.54 -20.13 -9.92
N ASN A 243 10.68 -20.72 -9.58
CA ASN A 243 10.85 -21.75 -8.57
C ASN A 243 11.93 -21.37 -7.53
N GLU A 244 11.76 -20.21 -6.90
CA GLU A 244 12.75 -19.65 -5.98
C GLU A 244 13.00 -20.54 -4.76
N SER A 245 14.25 -20.63 -4.34
CA SER A 245 14.69 -21.41 -3.18
C SER A 245 15.73 -20.68 -2.35
N ALA A 246 15.76 -20.96 -1.05
CA ALA A 246 16.79 -20.50 -0.12
C ALA A 246 17.16 -21.65 0.83
N PHE A 247 18.46 -21.85 1.06
CA PHE A 247 18.99 -22.92 1.93
C PHE A 247 18.51 -24.34 1.56
N GLY A 248 18.22 -24.59 0.27
CA GLY A 248 17.75 -25.90 -0.22
C GLY A 248 16.24 -26.12 -0.14
N GLU A 249 15.49 -25.17 0.42
CA GLU A 249 14.03 -25.22 0.53
C GLU A 249 13.36 -24.14 -0.32
N GLY A 250 12.06 -24.28 -0.60
CA GLY A 250 11.30 -23.23 -1.30
C GLY A 250 11.32 -21.91 -0.52
N LEU A 251 11.39 -20.78 -1.23
CA LEU A 251 11.46 -19.46 -0.60
C LEU A 251 10.24 -19.20 0.29
N VAL A 252 10.49 -18.73 1.52
CA VAL A 252 9.48 -18.27 2.47
C VAL A 252 9.43 -16.75 2.42
N VAL A 253 8.23 -16.20 2.24
CA VAL A 253 8.00 -14.76 2.24
C VAL A 253 7.09 -14.37 3.39
N ARG A 254 7.40 -13.22 3.98
CA ARG A 254 6.57 -12.56 4.97
C ARG A 254 6.25 -11.16 4.49
N GLY A 255 5.02 -10.73 4.67
CA GLY A 255 4.59 -9.38 4.35
C GLY A 255 3.40 -8.95 5.17
N ARG A 256 2.96 -7.72 4.95
CA ARG A 256 1.90 -7.09 5.75
C ARG A 256 0.87 -6.40 4.87
N HIS A 257 -0.40 -6.58 5.24
CA HIS A 257 -1.51 -5.75 4.78
C HIS A 257 -2.04 -4.88 5.92
N SER A 258 -2.63 -3.75 5.56
CA SER A 258 -3.39 -2.89 6.48
C SER A 258 -4.81 -2.72 5.97
N LEU A 259 -5.78 -3.19 6.77
CA LEU A 259 -7.21 -3.19 6.43
C LEU A 259 -7.87 -1.95 7.01
N ILE A 260 -8.60 -1.22 6.18
CA ILE A 260 -9.32 0.00 6.56
C ILE A 260 -10.79 -0.17 6.16
N VAL A 261 -11.67 0.12 7.12
CA VAL A 261 -13.13 0.19 6.91
C VAL A 261 -13.58 1.60 7.27
N ASP A 262 -14.03 2.36 6.28
CA ASP A 262 -14.54 3.73 6.48
C ASP A 262 -15.63 4.09 5.46
N ALA A 263 -16.28 5.24 5.63
CA ALA A 263 -17.23 5.75 4.64
C ALA A 263 -16.48 6.25 3.39
N PRO A 264 -17.01 6.07 2.17
CA PRO A 264 -16.34 6.50 0.94
C PRO A 264 -15.91 7.98 0.94
N ALA A 265 -16.70 8.86 1.56
CA ALA A 265 -16.43 10.30 1.60
C ALA A 265 -15.23 10.70 2.50
N THR A 266 -14.78 9.83 3.41
CA THR A 266 -13.66 10.13 4.33
C THR A 266 -12.53 9.12 4.27
N SER A 267 -12.71 8.03 3.54
CA SER A 267 -11.71 6.95 3.46
C SER A 267 -10.39 7.43 2.87
N ALA A 268 -10.43 8.42 1.97
CA ALA A 268 -9.27 9.04 1.34
C ALA A 268 -8.22 9.50 2.35
N LEU A 269 -8.62 10.30 3.34
CA LEU A 269 -7.73 10.76 4.40
C LEU A 269 -7.03 9.59 5.10
N VAL A 270 -7.78 8.56 5.47
CA VAL A 270 -7.26 7.43 6.23
C VAL A 270 -6.29 6.61 5.38
N HIS A 271 -6.68 6.20 4.18
CA HIS A 271 -5.84 5.32 3.37
C HIS A 271 -4.61 6.02 2.78
N ARG A 272 -4.71 7.31 2.43
CA ARG A 272 -3.57 8.11 1.92
C ARG A 272 -2.50 8.25 3.00
N VAL A 273 -2.89 8.71 4.19
CA VAL A 273 -1.96 8.91 5.31
C VAL A 273 -1.40 7.58 5.81
N SER A 274 -2.24 6.55 5.97
CA SER A 274 -1.78 5.23 6.42
C SER A 274 -0.83 4.58 5.42
N ALA A 275 -1.07 4.70 4.11
CA ALA A 275 -0.13 4.20 3.09
C ALA A 275 1.22 4.92 3.17
N GLN A 276 1.22 6.24 3.37
CA GLN A 276 2.45 7.01 3.50
C GLN A 276 3.23 6.59 4.75
N ASN A 277 2.56 6.42 5.89
CA ASN A 277 3.17 5.97 7.13
C ASN A 277 3.70 4.53 7.03
N MET A 278 3.01 3.67 6.29
CA MET A 278 3.42 2.29 6.04
C MET A 278 4.71 2.24 5.21
N TYR A 279 4.80 3.05 4.14
CA TYR A 279 5.98 3.14 3.30
C TYR A 279 7.15 3.83 4.03
N MET A 280 6.89 4.98 4.66
CA MET A 280 7.86 5.79 5.41
C MET A 280 7.94 5.40 6.90
N HIS A 281 7.82 4.10 7.19
CA HIS A 281 7.91 3.62 8.56
C HIS A 281 9.23 4.05 9.21
N PRO A 282 9.25 4.40 10.51
CA PRO A 282 10.46 4.87 11.17
C PRO A 282 11.60 3.85 11.10
N LEU A 283 12.79 4.30 10.72
CA LEU A 283 13.99 3.47 10.77
C LEU A 283 14.50 3.39 12.21
N ALA A 284 14.50 2.18 12.77
CA ALA A 284 15.08 1.93 14.08
C ALA A 284 16.60 1.82 14.00
N VAL A 285 17.31 2.68 14.74
CA VAL A 285 18.78 2.67 14.84
C VAL A 285 19.18 2.39 16.28
N TYR A 286 20.09 1.42 16.46
CA TYR A 286 20.56 0.98 17.78
C TYR A 286 22.06 1.24 17.92
N SER A 287 22.50 1.70 19.09
CA SER A 287 23.90 1.88 19.43
C SER A 287 24.24 1.10 20.68
N LEU A 288 25.30 0.29 20.62
CA LEU A 288 25.89 -0.32 21.81
C LEU A 288 26.72 0.74 22.53
N THR A 289 26.36 1.06 23.77
CA THR A 289 27.08 2.05 24.58
C THR A 289 27.20 1.57 26.01
N GLN A 290 28.37 1.80 26.60
CA GLN A 290 28.61 1.58 28.03
C GLN A 290 28.21 2.80 28.87
N GLN A 291 27.82 3.90 28.22
CA GLN A 291 27.35 5.10 28.92
C GLN A 291 25.91 4.89 29.42
N THR A 292 25.60 5.50 30.56
CA THR A 292 24.20 5.61 31.00
C THR A 292 23.41 6.50 30.04
N TYR A 293 22.08 6.34 29.99
CA TYR A 293 21.22 7.21 29.18
C TYR A 293 21.46 8.70 29.45
N ALA A 294 21.64 9.09 30.72
CA ALA A 294 21.88 10.49 31.10
C ALA A 294 23.19 11.05 30.53
N ASN A 295 24.26 10.25 30.55
CA ASN A 295 25.54 10.66 29.98
C ASN A 295 25.46 10.75 28.45
N TYR A 296 24.82 9.75 27.83
CA TYR A 296 24.64 9.71 26.38
C TYR A 296 23.79 10.87 25.86
N SER A 297 22.66 11.16 26.51
CA SER A 297 21.75 12.25 26.12
C SER A 297 22.34 13.64 26.33
N THR A 298 23.33 13.77 27.20
CA THR A 298 24.08 15.03 27.39
C THR A 298 25.19 15.18 26.35
N ALA A 299 25.83 14.07 25.94
CA ALA A 299 26.94 14.09 24.98
C ALA A 299 26.49 14.19 23.52
N TYR A 300 25.29 13.70 23.18
CA TYR A 300 24.82 13.59 21.80
C TYR A 300 23.45 14.22 21.58
N ARG A 301 23.21 14.71 20.36
CA ARG A 301 21.89 15.18 19.92
C ARG A 301 21.00 13.98 19.62
N LEU A 302 19.92 13.82 20.39
CA LEU A 302 18.99 12.70 20.25
C LEU A 302 17.81 12.98 19.31
N THR A 303 17.60 14.25 18.96
CA THR A 303 16.53 14.67 18.05
C THR A 303 17.06 15.73 17.10
N TRP A 304 16.63 15.64 15.85
CA TRP A 304 16.85 16.65 14.83
C TRP A 304 15.76 16.51 13.77
N SER A 305 15.32 17.63 13.21
CA SER A 305 14.35 17.68 12.12
C SER A 305 14.75 18.78 11.14
N ALA A 306 14.67 18.48 9.85
CA ALA A 306 14.74 19.48 8.78
C ALA A 306 13.50 20.38 8.75
N LEU A 307 12.36 19.83 9.18
CA LEU A 307 11.09 20.54 9.26
C LEU A 307 10.97 21.28 10.58
N THR A 308 10.54 22.54 10.53
CA THR A 308 10.22 23.37 11.70
C THR A 308 8.85 23.07 12.29
N ASP A 309 7.92 22.55 11.48
CA ASP A 309 6.57 22.17 11.87
C ASP A 309 6.09 20.99 11.00
N VAL A 310 5.00 20.36 11.43
CA VAL A 310 4.34 19.27 10.70
C VAL A 310 3.73 19.81 9.41
N LEU A 311 3.94 19.11 8.29
CA LEU A 311 3.30 19.46 7.02
C LEU A 311 1.79 19.20 7.08
N PRO A 312 0.97 19.99 6.35
CA PRO A 312 -0.44 19.66 6.13
C PRO A 312 -0.59 18.21 5.65
N LEU A 313 -1.63 17.51 6.11
CA LEU A 313 -1.78 16.07 5.81
C LEU A 313 -1.92 15.76 4.33
N ASN A 314 -2.28 16.72 3.48
CA ASN A 314 -2.32 16.55 2.03
C ASN A 314 -1.00 16.84 1.32
N LEU A 315 0.05 17.22 2.05
CA LEU A 315 1.39 17.42 1.52
C LEU A 315 2.38 16.39 2.05
N HIS A 316 3.34 16.03 1.22
CA HIS A 316 4.45 15.16 1.58
C HIS A 316 5.76 15.71 1.04
N LEU A 317 6.80 15.74 1.88
CA LEU A 317 8.17 16.05 1.47
C LEU A 317 8.79 14.80 0.83
N LEU A 318 8.53 14.63 -0.46
CA LEU A 318 8.96 13.47 -1.24
C LEU A 318 10.48 13.38 -1.40
N THR A 319 11.18 14.52 -1.46
CA THR A 319 12.64 14.53 -1.56
C THR A 319 13.20 15.70 -0.77
N LEU A 320 14.21 15.42 0.04
CA LEU A 320 15.14 16.40 0.57
C LEU A 320 16.54 15.80 0.44
N ASP A 321 17.27 16.22 -0.58
CA ASP A 321 18.58 15.69 -0.90
C ASP A 321 19.61 16.82 -0.98
N GLN A 322 20.78 16.64 -0.39
CA GLN A 322 21.85 17.64 -0.37
C GLN A 322 22.83 17.36 -1.51
N LEU A 323 22.73 18.14 -2.58
CA LEU A 323 23.56 17.98 -3.78
C LEU A 323 24.97 18.57 -3.60
N GLY A 324 25.11 19.57 -2.72
CA GLY A 324 26.36 20.24 -2.42
C GLY A 324 26.33 20.88 -1.03
N PRO A 325 27.41 21.54 -0.58
CA PRO A 325 27.50 22.10 0.77
C PRO A 325 26.34 23.04 1.14
N LYS A 326 25.74 23.71 0.15
CA LYS A 326 24.65 24.67 0.33
C LYS A 326 23.45 24.41 -0.58
N ASP A 327 23.51 23.41 -1.44
CA ASP A 327 22.52 23.18 -2.49
C ASP A 327 21.70 21.94 -2.20
N TYR A 328 20.39 22.07 -2.28
CA TYR A 328 19.43 21.02 -2.00
C TYR A 328 18.47 20.82 -3.16
N LEU A 329 18.14 19.57 -3.45
CA LEU A 329 17.00 19.19 -4.28
C LEU A 329 15.81 18.88 -3.37
N ILE A 330 14.71 19.59 -3.61
CA ILE A 330 13.51 19.50 -2.79
C ILE A 330 12.34 19.14 -3.67
N ARG A 331 11.58 18.10 -3.29
CA ARG A 331 10.30 17.78 -3.91
C ARG A 331 9.22 17.79 -2.85
N VAL A 332 8.19 18.58 -3.09
CA VAL A 332 6.95 18.55 -2.31
C VAL A 332 5.86 18.05 -3.24
N GLU A 333 5.02 17.16 -2.73
CA GLU A 333 3.86 16.67 -3.46
C GLU A 333 2.57 16.90 -2.71
N HIS A 334 1.49 17.11 -3.47
CA HIS A 334 0.13 16.97 -3.00
C HIS A 334 -0.39 15.62 -3.47
N TYR A 335 -0.60 14.69 -2.55
CA TYR A 335 -0.79 13.27 -2.89
C TYR A 335 -2.25 12.78 -2.82
N PHE A 336 -3.18 13.71 -2.54
CA PHE A 336 -4.62 13.55 -2.70
C PHE A 336 -5.05 13.94 -4.12
N GLU A 337 -6.06 13.22 -4.62
CA GLU A 337 -6.70 13.45 -5.90
C GLU A 337 -7.74 14.58 -5.85
N LEU A 338 -8.18 15.06 -7.01
CA LEU A 338 -9.25 16.03 -7.07
C LEU A 338 -10.57 15.37 -6.63
N ASN A 339 -11.32 16.02 -5.73
CA ASN A 339 -12.60 15.53 -5.19
C ASN A 339 -12.50 14.18 -4.45
N GLU A 340 -11.34 13.83 -3.90
CA GLU A 340 -11.15 12.59 -3.15
C GLU A 340 -11.60 12.73 -1.67
N ASP A 341 -11.44 13.93 -1.12
CA ASP A 341 -11.71 14.33 0.27
C ASP A 341 -12.13 15.80 0.33
N ASP A 342 -13.18 16.10 1.09
CA ASP A 342 -13.80 17.44 1.17
C ASP A 342 -12.88 18.53 1.76
N THR A 343 -11.81 18.17 2.47
CA THR A 343 -10.88 19.12 3.09
C THR A 343 -9.51 19.07 2.41
N TYR A 344 -9.00 17.86 2.19
CA TYR A 344 -7.62 17.62 1.79
C TYR A 344 -7.40 17.58 0.28
N SER A 345 -8.47 17.64 -0.53
CA SER A 345 -8.41 17.72 -2.00
C SER A 345 -8.44 19.15 -2.54
N HIS A 346 -7.97 20.11 -1.75
CA HIS A 346 -7.94 21.53 -2.11
C HIS A 346 -6.50 22.07 -2.20
N PRO A 347 -6.25 23.09 -3.05
CA PRO A 347 -4.93 23.68 -3.17
C PRO A 347 -4.40 24.20 -1.83
N VAL A 348 -3.11 23.97 -1.58
CA VAL A 348 -2.41 24.42 -0.37
C VAL A 348 -1.22 25.29 -0.75
N THR A 349 -0.98 26.34 0.02
CA THR A 349 0.21 27.19 -0.11
C THR A 349 1.07 27.04 1.13
N ILE A 350 2.35 26.80 0.92
CA ILE A 350 3.37 26.71 1.95
C ILE A 350 4.51 27.69 1.66
N ASP A 351 5.33 27.98 2.66
CA ASP A 351 6.56 28.74 2.50
C ASP A 351 7.77 27.86 2.84
N LEU A 352 8.60 27.57 1.84
CA LEU A 352 9.77 26.69 1.98
C LEU A 352 10.77 27.24 3.00
N GLN A 353 10.96 28.57 3.05
CA GLN A 353 11.87 29.18 4.03
C GLN A 353 11.40 28.93 5.46
N SER A 354 10.11 29.10 5.73
CA SER A 354 9.55 28.86 7.06
C SER A 354 9.68 27.40 7.47
N ILE A 355 9.33 26.48 6.56
CA ILE A 355 9.33 25.04 6.83
C ILE A 355 10.74 24.48 7.01
N LEU A 356 11.71 24.94 6.22
CA LEU A 356 13.07 24.38 6.18
C LEU A 356 14.11 25.31 6.82
N LYS A 357 13.69 26.18 7.74
CA LYS A 357 14.60 27.11 8.41
C LYS A 357 15.78 26.41 9.12
N SER A 358 15.60 25.15 9.56
CA SER A 358 16.66 24.42 10.28
C SER A 358 17.84 24.01 9.40
N ILE A 359 17.69 23.96 8.07
CA ILE A 359 18.78 23.69 7.13
C ILE A 359 19.49 24.96 6.63
N GLY A 360 18.94 26.15 6.92
CA GLY A 360 19.56 27.44 6.61
C GLY A 360 18.58 28.52 6.15
N THR A 361 19.12 29.71 5.88
CA THR A 361 18.35 30.78 5.20
C THR A 361 18.45 30.57 3.71
N ILE A 362 17.33 30.42 3.02
CA ILE A 362 17.26 30.26 1.56
C ILE A 362 17.69 31.57 0.91
N THR A 363 18.70 31.49 0.05
CA THR A 363 19.23 32.64 -0.72
C THR A 363 18.81 32.59 -2.19
N ASN A 364 18.47 31.41 -2.70
CA ASN A 364 18.00 31.21 -4.07
C ASN A 364 17.08 30.00 -4.17
N THR A 365 16.07 30.08 -5.03
CA THR A 365 15.17 28.97 -5.35
C THR A 365 14.91 28.95 -6.85
N VAL A 366 15.10 27.79 -7.48
CA VAL A 366 14.81 27.56 -8.90
C VAL A 366 13.87 26.38 -9.02
N GLU A 367 12.68 26.60 -9.56
CA GLU A 367 11.77 25.49 -9.88
C GLU A 367 12.28 24.74 -11.12
N LEU A 368 12.32 23.42 -11.02
CA LEU A 368 12.82 22.50 -12.03
C LEU A 368 11.70 21.59 -12.52
N THR A 369 11.90 20.99 -13.69
CA THR A 369 11.12 19.82 -14.11
C THR A 369 11.32 18.65 -13.12
N LEU A 370 10.41 17.67 -13.13
CA LEU A 370 10.44 16.53 -12.19
C LEU A 370 11.78 15.78 -12.19
N GLY A 371 12.43 15.68 -13.35
CA GLY A 371 13.75 15.07 -13.51
C GLY A 371 14.89 15.82 -12.82
N GLY A 372 14.67 17.04 -12.33
CA GLY A 372 15.66 17.85 -11.62
C GLY A 372 16.79 18.37 -12.50
N ASN A 373 16.60 18.43 -13.82
CA ASN A 373 17.66 18.68 -14.80
C ASN A 373 17.41 19.88 -15.75
N LEU A 374 16.24 20.52 -15.66
CA LEU A 374 15.86 21.65 -16.51
C LEU A 374 15.04 22.65 -15.69
N PRO A 375 15.36 23.95 -15.68
CA PRO A 375 14.50 24.98 -15.12
C PRO A 375 13.10 24.94 -15.73
N LEU A 376 12.06 24.96 -14.91
CA LEU A 376 10.68 24.84 -15.38
C LEU A 376 10.30 25.98 -16.34
N ALA A 377 10.84 27.18 -16.12
CA ALA A 377 10.65 28.34 -16.98
C ALA A 377 11.20 28.16 -18.41
N GLU A 378 12.12 27.21 -18.61
CA GLU A 378 12.70 26.89 -19.92
C GLU A 378 11.98 25.73 -20.63
N LEU A 379 11.02 25.08 -19.97
CA LEU A 379 10.30 23.95 -20.53
C LEU A 379 9.40 24.38 -21.71
N GLN A 380 9.65 23.81 -22.88
CA GLN A 380 8.80 23.96 -24.06
C GLN A 380 7.99 22.70 -24.30
N ARG A 381 6.65 22.82 -24.32
CA ARG A 381 5.74 21.70 -24.61
C ARG A 381 5.21 21.79 -26.05
N LEU A 382 5.06 20.64 -26.70
CA LEU A 382 4.32 20.56 -27.96
C LEU A 382 2.85 20.91 -27.70
N ASN A 383 2.20 21.48 -28.71
CA ASN A 383 0.78 21.81 -28.68
C ASN A 383 0.02 20.85 -29.59
N TRP A 384 -1.05 20.24 -29.07
CA TRP A 384 -1.90 19.33 -29.83
C TRP A 384 -3.37 19.59 -29.51
N VAL A 385 -4.23 19.20 -30.46
CA VAL A 385 -5.68 19.20 -30.31
C VAL A 385 -6.13 17.75 -30.43
N THR A 386 -6.89 17.29 -29.43
CA THR A 386 -7.43 15.92 -29.40
C THR A 386 -8.66 15.80 -30.29
N SER A 387 -9.07 14.56 -30.58
CA SER A 387 -10.22 14.28 -31.46
C SER A 387 -11.56 14.81 -30.93
N ASP A 388 -11.68 14.96 -29.61
CA ASP A 388 -12.81 15.62 -28.93
C ASP A 388 -12.67 17.16 -28.86
N LYS A 389 -11.71 17.72 -29.64
CA LYS A 389 -11.43 19.15 -29.79
C LYS A 389 -10.93 19.85 -28.52
N GLN A 390 -10.45 19.11 -27.54
CA GLN A 390 -9.72 19.71 -26.42
C GLN A 390 -8.31 20.10 -26.89
N SER A 391 -7.82 21.21 -26.36
CA SER A 391 -6.50 21.75 -26.71
C SER A 391 -5.56 21.59 -25.53
N SER A 392 -4.34 21.11 -25.78
CA SER A 392 -3.29 21.04 -24.76
C SER A 392 -2.66 22.39 -24.42
N ARG A 393 -3.00 23.46 -25.17
CA ARG A 393 -2.62 24.83 -24.81
C ARG A 393 -3.22 25.17 -23.45
N ALA A 394 -2.40 25.06 -22.42
CA ALA A 394 -2.71 25.64 -21.13
C ALA A 394 -2.99 27.13 -21.36
N THR A 395 -4.11 27.64 -20.85
CA THR A 395 -4.19 29.06 -20.53
C THR A 395 -3.07 29.30 -19.54
N ASP A 396 -2.05 30.09 -19.93
CA ASP A 396 -0.96 30.52 -19.07
C ASP A 396 -1.54 31.18 -17.82
N HIS A 397 -1.88 30.38 -16.82
CA HIS A 397 -1.95 30.84 -15.46
C HIS A 397 -0.50 31.06 -15.08
N LYS A 398 0.00 32.26 -15.38
CA LYS A 398 1.05 32.88 -14.60
C LYS A 398 0.50 32.87 -13.16
N GLU A 399 0.75 31.79 -12.41
CA GLU A 399 0.58 31.84 -10.97
C GLU A 399 1.34 33.09 -10.53
N GLN A 400 0.61 34.04 -9.94
CA GLN A 400 1.18 35.28 -9.43
C GLN A 400 2.42 34.91 -8.63
N SER A 401 3.53 35.59 -8.89
CA SER A 401 4.76 35.44 -8.13
C SER A 401 4.47 35.81 -6.67
N LEU A 402 4.03 34.82 -5.90
CA LEU A 402 4.19 34.81 -4.46
C LEU A 402 5.70 34.81 -4.21
N ASN A 403 6.14 35.39 -3.10
CA ASN A 403 7.55 35.52 -2.71
C ASN A 403 8.41 34.31 -3.10
N ASP A 404 9.71 34.49 -3.36
CA ASP A 404 10.62 33.48 -3.96
C ASP A 404 10.60 32.05 -3.34
N THR A 405 10.10 31.89 -2.11
CA THR A 405 10.01 30.61 -1.39
C THR A 405 8.58 30.11 -1.16
N SER A 406 7.56 30.84 -1.59
CA SER A 406 6.15 30.47 -1.45
C SER A 406 5.71 29.55 -2.58
N VAL A 407 5.24 28.37 -2.22
CA VAL A 407 4.87 27.30 -3.15
C VAL A 407 3.42 26.93 -2.96
N ARG A 408 2.65 27.00 -4.04
CA ARG A 408 1.27 26.51 -4.11
C ARG A 408 1.23 25.16 -4.81
N LEU A 409 0.56 24.17 -4.22
CA LEU A 409 0.31 22.87 -4.84
C LEU A 409 -1.19 22.65 -4.95
N THR A 410 -1.64 22.21 -6.12
CA THR A 410 -3.00 21.68 -6.32
C THR A 410 -2.99 20.15 -6.21
N PRO A 411 -4.16 19.49 -6.09
CA PRO A 411 -4.25 18.03 -6.10
C PRO A 411 -3.38 17.35 -7.15
N MET A 412 -2.74 16.24 -6.76
CA MET A 412 -1.79 15.42 -7.53
C MET A 412 -0.48 16.07 -8.00
N GLN A 413 -0.27 17.36 -7.78
CA GLN A 413 0.96 18.02 -8.22
C GLN A 413 2.19 17.57 -7.43
N ILE A 414 3.31 17.41 -8.13
CA ILE A 414 4.66 17.36 -7.55
C ILE A 414 5.41 18.57 -8.08
N ARG A 415 5.99 19.38 -7.19
CA ARG A 415 6.85 20.50 -7.57
C ARG A 415 8.28 20.22 -7.10
N THR A 416 9.24 20.48 -7.97
CA THR A 416 10.67 20.17 -7.77
C THR A 416 11.46 21.46 -7.75
N PHE A 417 12.32 21.65 -6.75
CA PHE A 417 13.08 22.88 -6.55
C PHE A 417 14.54 22.55 -6.31
N GLN A 418 15.44 23.33 -6.91
CA GLN A 418 16.79 23.48 -6.42
C GLN A 418 16.84 24.70 -5.51
N VAL A 419 17.30 24.51 -4.28
CA VAL A 419 17.36 25.54 -3.25
C VAL A 419 18.79 25.70 -2.76
N THR A 420 19.28 26.95 -2.72
CA THR A 420 20.58 27.29 -2.13
C THR A 420 20.37 27.99 -0.80
N VAL A 421 21.13 27.61 0.23
CA VAL A 421 21.11 28.24 1.57
C VAL A 421 22.37 29.06 1.86
N ALA A 422 22.28 30.02 2.78
CA ALA A 422 23.34 30.95 3.16
C ALA A 422 24.55 30.30 3.85
#